data_AF-A0A3N5Z3H3-F1
#
_entry.id   AF-A0A3N5Z3H3-F1
#
_cell.length_a   1.000
_cell.length_b   1.000
_cell.length_c   1.000
_cell.angle_alpha   90.00
_cell.angle_beta   90.00
_cell.angle_gamma   90.00
#
_symmetry.space_group_name_H-M   'P 1'
#
loop_
_entity.id
_entity.type
_entity.pdbx_description
1 polymer ?
#
loop_
_entity_poly.entity_id
_entity_poly.type
_entity_poly.pdbx_seq_one_letter_code
_entity_poly.pdbx_strand_id
1 'polypeptide(L)'
;MGRRLHVVATGSSALQLVRGSRESLAGRFERLTLAHWSASALSRAFSVSSEDAAVAVVETGSYPGAFPLRQETARWAAYVRDAIIEPALGRDVLAVADVRRPGLLRQLFAAACAAPAQIVSLQKLQGQLRDAGALETIAHYLRILEEAYLLAALEKHGR
;
A
#
# COMPACT_ATOMS: atom_id res chain seq x y z
N MET A 1 40.52 6.18 18.90
CA MET A 1 39.91 4.92 18.41
C MET A 1 38.48 5.25 17.98
N GLY A 2 38.16 5.23 16.68
CA GLY A 2 36.84 5.64 16.18
C GLY A 2 35.77 4.56 16.45
N ARG A 3 34.62 4.94 17.02
CA ARG A 3 33.47 4.02 17.21
C ARG A 3 32.85 3.71 15.84
N ARG A 4 32.59 2.43 15.57
CA ARG A 4 31.76 2.00 14.44
C ARG A 4 30.32 2.45 14.71
N LEU A 5 29.80 3.36 13.88
CA LEU A 5 28.42 3.83 13.92
C LEU A 5 27.56 2.94 13.02
N HIS A 6 26.43 2.46 13.54
CA HIS A 6 25.41 1.77 12.76
C HIS A 6 24.15 2.63 12.77
N VAL A 7 23.66 3.02 11.60
CA VAL A 7 22.49 3.90 11.43
C VAL A 7 21.35 3.08 10.85
N VAL A 8 20.20 3.12 11.51
CA VAL A 8 18.94 2.54 11.01
C VAL A 8 17.95 3.68 10.82
N ALA A 9 17.45 3.83 9.61
CA ALA A 9 16.38 4.77 9.28
C ALA A 9 15.12 4.00 8.91
N THR A 10 14.01 4.32 9.55
CA THR A 10 12.69 3.73 9.29
C THR A 10 11.69 4.84 9.00
N GLY A 11 10.59 4.49 8.33
CA GLY A 11 9.55 5.44 7.98
C GLY A 11 8.36 4.70 7.38
N SER A 12 7.15 5.15 7.72
CA SER A 12 5.90 4.61 7.17
C SER A 12 5.71 4.95 5.69
N SER A 13 6.31 6.05 5.23
CA SER A 13 6.26 6.48 3.83
C SER A 13 7.44 5.91 3.04
N ALA A 14 7.20 4.80 2.33
CA ALA A 14 8.18 4.20 1.43
C ALA A 14 8.69 5.21 0.38
N LEU A 15 7.82 6.11 -0.08
CA LEU A 15 8.13 7.15 -1.06
C LEU A 15 9.15 8.19 -0.55
N GLN A 16 9.07 8.58 0.73
CA GLN A 16 10.02 9.54 1.33
C GLN A 16 11.43 8.96 1.46
N LEU A 17 11.52 7.72 1.95
CA LEU A 17 12.80 7.02 2.09
C LEU A 17 13.46 6.78 0.73
N VAL A 18 12.67 6.47 -0.29
CA VAL A 18 13.16 6.23 -1.65
C VAL A 18 13.64 7.50 -2.34
N ARG A 19 12.98 8.65 -2.19
CA ARG A 19 13.42 9.89 -2.83
C ARG A 19 14.68 10.48 -2.20
N GLY A 20 14.76 10.53 -0.87
CA GLY A 20 15.91 11.12 -0.17
C GLY A 20 17.21 10.31 -0.27
N SER A 21 17.11 8.99 -0.44
CA SER A 21 18.27 8.08 -0.45
C SER A 21 18.90 7.86 -1.83
N ARG A 22 18.17 8.15 -2.93
CA ARG A 22 18.60 7.78 -4.29
C ARG A 22 19.81 8.55 -4.81
N GLU A 23 20.08 9.76 -4.35
CA GLU A 23 21.19 10.57 -4.86
C GLU A 23 22.44 10.53 -3.96
N SER A 24 22.30 10.65 -2.63
CA SER A 24 23.46 10.78 -1.73
C SER A 24 23.95 9.47 -1.11
N LEU A 25 23.10 8.43 -1.06
CA LEU A 25 23.37 7.16 -0.38
C LEU A 25 23.53 5.98 -1.36
N ALA A 26 23.57 6.21 -2.67
CA ALA A 26 23.72 5.13 -3.66
C ALA A 26 24.91 4.20 -3.31
N GLY A 27 24.63 2.90 -3.17
CA GLY A 27 25.62 1.87 -2.80
C GLY A 27 26.08 1.86 -1.34
N ARG A 28 25.48 2.69 -0.46
CA ARG A 28 25.90 2.88 0.94
C ARG A 28 24.84 2.47 1.97
N PHE A 29 23.81 1.74 1.55
CA PHE A 29 22.79 1.20 2.45
C PHE A 29 22.27 -0.15 1.96
N GLU A 30 21.79 -0.94 2.90
CA GLU A 30 20.92 -2.08 2.64
C GLU A 30 19.47 -1.65 2.85
N ARG A 31 18.58 -2.07 1.94
CA ARG A 31 17.14 -1.82 2.09
C ARG A 31 16.45 -3.08 2.58
N LEU A 32 15.86 -2.98 3.76
CA LEU A 32 14.95 -3.98 4.29
C LEU A 32 13.50 -3.55 4.03
N THR A 33 12.79 -4.30 3.18
CA THR A 33 11.38 -4.06 2.91
C THR A 33 10.53 -4.94 3.83
N LEU A 34 9.77 -4.30 4.72
CA LEU A 34 8.80 -4.98 5.58
C LEU A 34 7.43 -5.00 4.89
N ALA A 35 7.13 -6.12 4.24
CA ALA A 35 5.84 -6.34 3.61
C ALA A 35 4.77 -6.76 4.63
N HIS A 36 3.55 -6.98 4.14
CA HIS A 36 2.46 -7.61 4.88
C HIS A 36 2.90 -8.90 5.59
N TRP A 37 2.35 -9.18 6.78
CA TRP A 37 2.70 -10.39 7.50
C TRP A 37 2.17 -11.62 6.77
N SER A 38 2.95 -12.70 6.76
CA SER A 38 2.48 -13.98 6.26
C SER A 38 1.47 -14.61 7.22
N ALA A 39 0.64 -15.53 6.71
CA ALA A 39 -0.22 -16.37 7.55
C ALA A 39 0.59 -17.07 8.66
N SER A 40 1.80 -17.55 8.35
CA SER A 40 2.69 -18.18 9.34
C SER A 40 3.17 -17.22 10.43
N ALA A 41 3.43 -15.95 10.09
CA ALA A 41 3.78 -14.93 11.07
C ALA A 41 2.60 -14.62 12.00
N LEU A 42 1.38 -14.50 11.44
CA LEU A 42 0.16 -14.29 12.21
C LEU A 42 -0.15 -15.48 13.12
N SER A 43 -0.07 -16.70 12.61
CA SER A 43 -0.29 -17.93 13.39
C SER A 43 0.61 -17.99 14.62
N ARG A 44 1.91 -17.72 14.45
CA ARG A 44 2.87 -17.68 15.58
C ARG A 44 2.60 -16.53 16.55
N ALA A 45 2.31 -15.33 16.04
CA ALA A 45 2.18 -14.15 16.87
C ALA A 45 0.86 -14.08 17.65
N PHE A 46 -0.22 -14.61 17.06
CA PHE A 46 -1.58 -14.53 17.62
C PHE A 46 -2.12 -15.88 18.08
N SER A 47 -1.30 -16.95 18.04
CA SER A 47 -1.67 -18.30 18.46
C SER A 47 -2.96 -18.83 17.79
N VAL A 48 -3.14 -18.49 16.50
CA VAL A 48 -4.23 -19.02 15.66
C VAL A 48 -3.71 -20.19 14.82
N SER A 49 -4.60 -21.09 14.40
CA SER A 49 -4.21 -22.18 13.51
C SER A 49 -3.67 -21.64 12.18
N SER A 50 -2.82 -22.42 11.50
CA SER A 50 -2.27 -22.01 10.20
C SER A 50 -3.36 -21.84 9.14
N GLU A 51 -4.42 -22.65 9.23
CA GLU A 51 -5.60 -22.59 8.36
C GLU A 51 -6.38 -21.30 8.60
N ASP A 52 -6.73 -21.00 9.86
CA ASP A 52 -7.46 -19.77 10.20
C ASP A 52 -6.65 -18.52 9.86
N ALA A 53 -5.32 -18.56 10.04
CA ALA A 53 -4.45 -17.47 9.64
C ALA A 53 -4.47 -17.25 8.12
N ALA A 54 -4.48 -18.33 7.33
CA ALA A 54 -4.54 -18.24 5.88
C ALA A 54 -5.89 -17.66 5.40
N VAL A 55 -6.99 -18.12 6.00
CA VAL A 55 -8.34 -17.56 5.74
C VAL A 55 -8.40 -16.08 6.11
N ALA A 56 -7.95 -15.73 7.33
CA ALA A 56 -7.98 -14.35 7.82
C ALA A 56 -7.19 -13.38 6.94
N VAL A 57 -6.04 -13.81 6.37
CA VAL A 57 -5.24 -12.99 5.44
C VAL A 57 -6.05 -12.62 4.20
N VAL A 58 -6.85 -13.53 3.67
CA VAL A 58 -7.67 -13.29 2.47
C VAL A 58 -8.89 -12.43 2.78
N GLU A 59 -9.56 -12.69 3.92
CA GLU A 59 -10.80 -12.01 4.27
C GLU A 59 -10.59 -10.61 4.87
N THR A 60 -9.56 -10.46 5.70
CA THR A 60 -9.35 -9.26 6.55
C THR A 60 -7.95 -8.66 6.44
N GLY A 61 -7.11 -9.21 5.56
CA GLY A 61 -5.73 -8.80 5.41
C GLY A 61 -4.84 -9.30 6.56
N SER A 62 -3.56 -8.95 6.50
CA SER A 62 -2.56 -9.40 7.48
C SER A 62 -1.86 -8.26 8.22
N TYR A 63 -2.52 -7.09 8.30
CA TYR A 63 -1.98 -5.99 9.07
C TYR A 63 -2.04 -6.32 10.57
N PRO A 64 -0.90 -6.37 11.29
CA PRO A 64 -0.87 -6.90 12.66
C PRO A 64 -1.75 -6.13 13.64
N GLY A 65 -1.81 -4.81 13.49
CA GLY A 65 -2.66 -3.96 14.34
C GLY A 65 -4.17 -4.15 14.11
N ALA A 66 -4.57 -4.64 12.94
CA ALA A 66 -5.96 -4.90 12.60
C ALA A 66 -6.39 -6.34 12.93
N PHE A 67 -5.45 -7.28 13.02
CA PHE A 67 -5.73 -8.71 13.20
C PHE A 67 -6.53 -9.05 14.48
N PRO A 68 -6.31 -8.41 15.64
CA PRO A 68 -7.15 -8.61 16.82
C PRO A 68 -8.61 -8.19 16.62
N LEU A 69 -8.86 -7.24 15.70
CA LEU A 69 -10.19 -6.69 15.43
C LEU A 69 -10.95 -7.49 14.36
N ARG A 70 -10.35 -8.54 13.77
CA ARG A 70 -10.91 -9.26 12.61
C ARG A 70 -12.32 -9.83 12.81
N GLN A 71 -12.72 -10.08 14.06
CA GLN A 71 -14.06 -10.58 14.41
C GLN A 71 -15.08 -9.45 14.65
N GLU A 72 -14.64 -8.19 14.69
CA GLU A 72 -15.45 -7.00 14.92
C GLU A 72 -15.40 -6.11 13.67
N THR A 73 -16.09 -6.53 12.60
CA THR A 73 -15.99 -5.94 11.25
C THR A 73 -16.04 -4.42 11.23
N ALA A 74 -16.94 -3.79 11.99
CA ALA A 74 -17.06 -2.34 12.04
C ALA A 74 -15.80 -1.66 12.62
N ARG A 75 -15.20 -2.24 13.67
CA ARG A 75 -13.96 -1.73 14.28
C ARG A 75 -12.76 -2.02 13.41
N TRP A 76 -12.69 -3.20 12.80
CA TRP A 76 -11.65 -3.53 11.82
C TRP A 76 -11.67 -2.55 10.65
N ALA A 77 -12.84 -2.30 10.05
CA ALA A 77 -12.98 -1.38 8.92
C ALA A 77 -12.61 0.06 9.30
N ALA A 78 -13.01 0.51 10.50
CA ALA A 78 -12.61 1.82 11.02
C ALA A 78 -11.10 1.91 11.21
N TYR A 79 -10.48 0.88 11.80
CA TYR A 79 -9.02 0.83 11.98
C TYR A 79 -8.28 0.91 10.64
N VAL A 80 -8.66 0.06 9.66
CA VAL A 80 -8.01 0.04 8.35
C VAL A 80 -8.17 1.39 7.64
N ARG A 81 -9.37 1.97 7.67
CA ARG A 81 -9.62 3.29 7.08
C ARG A 81 -8.79 4.38 7.76
N ASP A 82 -8.92 4.51 9.08
CA ASP A 82 -8.45 5.70 9.80
C ASP A 82 -6.95 5.63 10.14
N ALA A 83 -6.40 4.43 10.37
CA ALA A 83 -4.98 4.26 10.72
C ALA A 83 -4.07 3.95 9.51
N ILE A 84 -4.63 3.52 8.38
CA ILE A 84 -3.84 3.09 7.21
C ILE A 84 -4.22 3.90 5.96
N ILE A 85 -5.46 3.77 5.50
CA ILE A 85 -5.88 4.33 4.20
C ILE A 85 -5.85 5.87 4.21
N GLU A 86 -6.46 6.51 5.21
CA GLU A 86 -6.56 7.97 5.28
C GLU A 86 -5.21 8.66 5.50
N PRO A 87 -4.32 8.19 6.41
CA PRO A 87 -2.97 8.73 6.50
C PRO A 87 -2.19 8.56 5.19
N ALA A 88 -2.26 7.39 4.56
CA ALA A 88 -1.52 7.13 3.33
C ALA A 88 -2.00 8.01 2.16
N LEU A 89 -3.30 8.04 1.88
CA LEU A 89 -3.88 8.80 0.76
C LEU A 89 -3.99 10.30 1.02
N GLY A 90 -4.35 10.69 2.25
CA GLY A 90 -4.66 12.06 2.61
C GLY A 90 -3.45 12.89 3.02
N ARG A 91 -2.35 12.24 3.41
CA ARG A 91 -1.14 12.92 3.89
C ARG A 91 0.10 12.44 3.17
N ASP A 92 0.44 11.16 3.30
CA ASP A 92 1.78 10.67 2.96
C ASP A 92 2.03 10.72 1.45
N VAL A 93 1.07 10.25 0.64
CA VAL A 93 1.17 10.30 -0.83
C VAL A 93 1.19 11.75 -1.32
N LEU A 94 0.31 12.60 -0.80
CA LEU A 94 0.22 14.00 -1.23
C LEU A 94 1.46 14.82 -0.84
N ALA A 95 2.15 14.44 0.24
CA ALA A 95 3.36 15.12 0.69
C ALA A 95 4.58 14.90 -0.23
N VAL A 96 4.58 13.86 -1.07
CA VAL A 96 5.76 13.46 -1.84
C VAL A 96 5.53 13.22 -3.32
N ALA A 97 4.31 12.95 -3.74
CA ALA A 97 3.98 12.71 -5.14
C ALA A 97 3.38 13.96 -5.79
N ASP A 98 3.62 14.14 -7.09
CA ASP A 98 2.95 15.20 -7.86
C ASP A 98 1.49 14.79 -8.13
N VAL A 99 0.61 15.13 -7.19
CA VAL A 99 -0.83 14.85 -7.22
C VAL A 99 -1.60 16.15 -7.31
N ARG A 100 -1.83 16.62 -8.54
CA ARG A 100 -2.60 17.84 -8.81
C ARG A 100 -4.11 17.71 -8.56
N ARG A 101 -4.65 16.49 -8.61
CA ARG A 101 -6.09 16.18 -8.46
C ARG A 101 -6.32 15.11 -7.39
N PRO A 102 -6.21 15.45 -6.09
CA PRO A 102 -6.35 14.47 -4.99
C PRO A 102 -7.71 13.75 -4.99
N GLY A 103 -8.78 14.44 -5.37
CA GLY A 103 -10.11 13.84 -5.51
C GLY A 103 -10.16 12.74 -6.57
N LEU A 104 -9.42 12.90 -7.68
CA LEU A 104 -9.33 11.86 -8.72
C LEU A 104 -8.50 10.66 -8.25
N LEU A 105 -7.41 10.89 -7.51
CA LEU A 105 -6.62 9.82 -6.90
C LEU A 105 -7.48 8.96 -5.95
N ARG A 106 -8.30 9.60 -5.12
CA ARG A 106 -9.23 8.90 -4.21
C ARG A 106 -10.31 8.12 -4.96
N GLN A 107 -10.90 8.69 -6.01
CA GLN A 107 -11.85 7.99 -6.87
C GLN A 107 -11.22 6.75 -7.51
N LEU A 108 -9.99 6.89 -8.01
CA LEU A 108 -9.25 5.80 -8.64
C LEU A 108 -8.92 4.68 -7.64
N PHE A 109 -8.46 5.03 -6.44
CA PHE A 109 -8.25 4.04 -5.37
C PHE A 109 -9.54 3.29 -5.04
N ALA A 110 -10.65 4.01 -4.85
CA ALA A 110 -11.95 3.39 -4.57
C ALA A 110 -12.43 2.48 -5.71
N ALA A 111 -12.26 2.90 -6.97
CA ALA A 111 -12.62 2.11 -8.14
C ALA A 111 -11.79 0.81 -8.22
N ALA A 112 -10.50 0.88 -7.93
CA ALA A 112 -9.63 -0.29 -7.88
C ALA A 112 -10.02 -1.26 -6.74
N CYS A 113 -10.30 -0.73 -5.54
CA CYS A 113 -10.76 -1.54 -4.40
C CYS A 113 -12.13 -2.19 -4.61
N ALA A 114 -12.98 -1.63 -5.48
CA ALA A 114 -14.29 -2.19 -5.83
C ALA A 114 -14.19 -3.38 -6.81
N ALA A 115 -13.03 -3.63 -7.41
CA ALA A 115 -12.80 -4.71 -8.36
C ALA A 115 -11.64 -5.63 -7.90
N PRO A 116 -11.69 -6.20 -6.68
CA PRO A 116 -10.64 -7.09 -6.21
C PRO A 116 -10.57 -8.34 -7.11
N ALA A 117 -9.36 -8.82 -7.37
CA ALA A 117 -9.07 -10.00 -8.20
C ALA A 117 -9.60 -9.94 -9.65
N GLN A 118 -9.86 -8.74 -10.19
CA GLN A 118 -10.27 -8.54 -11.58
C GLN A 118 -9.18 -7.87 -12.40
N ILE A 119 -9.01 -8.31 -13.64
CA ILE A 119 -8.21 -7.57 -14.62
C ILE A 119 -9.12 -6.52 -15.27
N VAL A 120 -8.83 -5.25 -15.01
CA VAL A 120 -9.62 -4.12 -15.51
C VAL A 120 -8.74 -3.30 -16.46
N SER A 121 -9.24 -3.02 -17.67
CA SER A 121 -8.52 -2.14 -18.60
C SER A 121 -8.50 -0.70 -18.09
N LEU A 122 -7.46 0.05 -18.46
CA LEU A 122 -7.32 1.44 -18.05
C LEU A 122 -8.51 2.30 -18.54
N GLN A 123 -9.04 2.02 -19.73
CA GLN A 123 -10.23 2.69 -20.26
C GLN A 123 -11.49 2.38 -19.43
N LYS A 124 -11.66 1.13 -18.98
CA LYS A 124 -12.79 0.75 -18.13
C LYS A 124 -12.70 1.42 -16.76
N LEU A 125 -11.50 1.51 -16.18
CA LEU A 125 -11.27 2.29 -14.96
C LEU A 125 -11.60 3.76 -15.18
N GLN A 126 -11.10 4.37 -16.26
CA GLN A 126 -11.39 5.77 -16.59
C GLN A 126 -12.90 6.06 -16.67
N GLY A 127 -13.68 5.16 -17.28
CA GLY A 127 -15.13 5.29 -17.40
C GLY A 127 -15.89 5.29 -16.06
N GLN A 128 -15.26 4.86 -14.97
CA GLN A 128 -15.83 4.90 -13.61
C GLN A 128 -15.51 6.19 -12.85
N LEU A 129 -14.63 7.03 -13.39
CA LEU A 129 -14.15 8.25 -12.73
C LEU A 129 -14.90 9.48 -13.23
N ARG A 130 -15.25 10.38 -12.31
CA ARG A 130 -15.81 11.69 -12.65
C ARG A 130 -14.67 12.65 -12.98
N ASP A 131 -14.86 13.43 -14.05
CA ASP A 131 -13.88 14.41 -14.55
C ASP A 131 -12.47 13.81 -14.72
N ALA A 132 -12.40 12.57 -15.22
CA ALA A 132 -11.21 11.73 -15.23
C ALA A 132 -10.00 12.40 -15.91
N GLY A 133 -10.24 13.24 -16.92
CA GLY A 133 -9.19 13.84 -17.75
C GLY A 133 -8.44 12.79 -18.54
N ALA A 134 -7.15 13.01 -18.77
CA ALA A 134 -6.32 12.19 -19.64
C ALA A 134 -5.93 10.83 -19.01
N LEU A 135 -5.81 9.78 -19.83
CA LEU A 135 -5.44 8.42 -19.42
C LEU A 135 -4.06 8.38 -18.76
N GLU A 136 -3.14 9.24 -19.19
CA GLU A 136 -1.80 9.39 -18.67
C GLU A 136 -1.81 9.83 -17.20
N THR A 137 -2.78 10.69 -16.81
CA THR A 137 -2.94 11.08 -15.40
C THR A 137 -3.37 9.88 -14.55
N ILE A 138 -4.29 9.06 -15.07
CA ILE A 138 -4.80 7.88 -14.38
C ILE A 138 -3.69 6.84 -14.23
N ALA A 139 -2.94 6.57 -15.30
CA ALA A 139 -1.78 5.68 -15.27
C ALA A 139 -0.72 6.16 -14.27
N HIS A 140 -0.42 7.46 -14.25
CA HIS A 140 0.49 8.07 -13.28
C HIS A 140 0.00 7.90 -11.85
N TYR A 141 -1.29 8.09 -11.59
CA TYR A 141 -1.88 7.91 -10.26
C TYR A 141 -1.90 6.45 -9.82
N LEU A 142 -2.16 5.50 -10.72
CA LEU A 142 -2.02 4.07 -10.43
C LEU A 142 -0.59 3.73 -9.99
N ARG A 143 0.42 4.24 -10.69
CA ARG A 143 1.83 4.04 -10.32
C ARG A 143 2.16 4.65 -8.96
N ILE A 144 1.62 5.82 -8.64
CA ILE A 144 1.79 6.43 -7.30
C ILE A 144 1.18 5.52 -6.21
N LEU A 145 -0.03 5.01 -6.43
CA LEU A 145 -0.69 4.11 -5.48
C LEU A 145 0.09 2.80 -5.30
N GLU A 146 0.70 2.30 -6.37
CA GLU A 146 1.57 1.12 -6.32
C GLU A 146 2.87 1.37 -5.56
N GLU A 147 3.57 2.48 -5.84
CA GLU A 147 4.78 2.87 -5.10
C GLU A 147 4.48 3.15 -3.61
N ALA A 148 3.24 3.50 -3.29
CA ALA A 148 2.75 3.68 -1.92
C ALA A 148 2.29 2.37 -1.25
N TYR A 149 2.39 1.22 -1.94
CA TYR A 149 1.89 -0.09 -1.47
C TYR A 149 0.38 -0.11 -1.17
N LEU A 150 -0.39 0.76 -1.81
CA LEU A 150 -1.86 0.82 -1.67
C LEU A 150 -2.58 0.00 -2.73
N LEU A 151 -1.97 -0.21 -3.89
CA LEU A 151 -2.43 -1.09 -4.96
C LEU A 151 -1.24 -1.91 -5.49
N ALA A 152 -1.53 -3.00 -6.19
CA ALA A 152 -0.52 -3.72 -6.95
C ALA A 152 -1.11 -3.98 -8.35
N ALA A 153 -0.39 -3.57 -9.40
CA ALA A 153 -0.82 -3.88 -10.75
C ALA A 153 -0.49 -5.35 -11.07
N LEU A 154 -1.42 -6.03 -11.74
CA LEU A 154 -1.12 -7.30 -12.38
C LEU A 154 -0.59 -7.00 -13.78
N GLU A 155 0.72 -7.17 -13.99
CA GLU A 155 1.28 -7.08 -15.33
C GLU A 155 0.79 -8.23 -16.19
N LYS A 156 0.41 -7.92 -17.44
CA LYS A 156 0.09 -8.94 -18.42
C LYS A 156 1.38 -9.65 -18.82
N HIS A 157 1.67 -10.79 -18.21
CA HIS A 157 2.68 -11.70 -18.72
C HIS A 157 2.11 -12.41 -19.96
N GLY A 158 2.52 -11.95 -21.14
CA GLY A 158 2.32 -12.67 -22.39
C GLY A 158 3.26 -13.87 -22.48
N ARG A 159 2.85 -14.90 -23.22
CA ARG A 159 3.82 -15.82 -23.84
C ARG A 159 4.42 -15.16 -25.07
#